data_AF-A0A699USJ9-F1
#
_entry.id   AF-A0A699USJ9-F1
#
_cell.length_a   1.000
_cell.length_b   1.000
_cell.length_c   1.000
_cell.angle_alpha   90.00
_cell.angle_beta   90.00
_cell.angle_gamma   90.00
#
_symmetry.space_group_name_H-M   'P 1'
#
loop_
_entity.id
_entity.type
_entity.pdbx_description
1 polymer ?
#
loop_
_entity_poly.entity_id
_entity_poly.type
_entity_poly.pdbx_seq_one_letter_code
_entity_poly.pdbx_strand_id
1 'polypeptide(L)'
;ADYAGCKDTIKSTSGGDQFLGEKLVSWSSKKQDCTALSTAEAEYVSLFACCTQFLWMRTQLTDYGFQFNKIPIYCDSKSAIAISCNPVQHSQTKHIAVRSHFIKEQAEKGTIELYFVKTDYQLADIFTKALPADRFNYL
;
A
#
# COMPACT_ATOMS: atom_id res chain seq x y z
N ALA A 1 5.58 5.12 0.14
CA ALA A 1 4.86 6.42 0.26
C ALA A 1 5.87 7.54 0.41
N ASP A 2 5.60 8.74 -0.13
CA ASP A 2 6.46 9.90 0.10
C ASP A 2 5.91 10.74 1.26
N TYR A 3 6.54 10.64 2.44
CA TYR A 3 6.05 11.27 3.67
C TYR A 3 6.20 12.79 3.62
N ALA A 4 5.09 13.51 3.81
CA ALA A 4 5.06 14.97 3.82
C ALA A 4 5.65 15.65 2.56
N GLY A 5 5.72 14.93 1.43
CA GLY A 5 6.37 15.42 0.20
C GLY A 5 5.71 16.64 -0.45
N CYS A 6 4.40 16.85 -0.24
CA CYS A 6 3.71 18.04 -0.74
C CYS A 6 4.01 19.27 0.13
N LYS A 7 4.88 20.17 -0.34
CA LYS A 7 5.32 21.36 0.41
C LYS A 7 4.18 22.30 0.83
N ASP A 8 3.11 22.38 0.05
CA ASP A 8 1.99 23.28 0.32
C ASP A 8 1.08 22.76 1.45
N THR A 9 0.91 21.44 1.56
CA THR A 9 -0.06 20.84 2.49
C THR A 9 0.55 19.91 3.53
N ILE A 10 1.86 19.62 3.43
CA ILE A 10 2.61 18.66 4.27
C ILE A 10 1.95 17.26 4.25
N LYS A 11 1.21 16.96 3.18
CA LYS A 11 0.55 15.67 3.01
C LYS A 11 1.46 14.73 2.25
N SER A 12 1.40 13.46 2.63
CA SER A 12 2.16 12.40 1.97
C SER A 12 1.55 12.02 0.62
N THR A 13 2.36 11.43 -0.25
CA THR A 13 1.92 10.87 -1.54
C THR A 13 1.95 9.34 -1.48
N SER A 14 0.81 8.71 -1.74
CA SER A 14 0.73 7.26 -1.95
C SER A 14 1.00 6.94 -3.41
N GLY A 15 1.84 5.94 -3.64
CA GLY A 15 2.05 5.33 -4.94
C GLY A 15 1.70 3.86 -4.85
N GLY A 16 1.26 3.28 -5.96
CA GLY A 16 0.98 1.86 -6.03
C GLY A 16 0.71 1.42 -7.45
N ASP A 17 1.08 0.18 -7.73
CA ASP A 17 0.96 -0.52 -8.99
C ASP A 17 0.23 -1.85 -8.79
N GLN A 18 -0.51 -2.28 -9.80
CA GLN A 18 -1.28 -3.51 -9.78
C GLN A 18 -0.99 -4.30 -11.05
N PHE A 19 -0.58 -5.54 -10.85
CA PHE A 19 -0.25 -6.47 -11.93
C PHE A 19 -1.29 -7.57 -12.03
N LEU A 20 -1.56 -7.99 -13.27
CA LEU A 20 -2.25 -9.24 -13.57
C LEU A 20 -1.27 -10.13 -14.34
N GLY A 21 -0.75 -11.15 -13.64
CA GLY A 21 0.43 -11.88 -14.13
C GLY A 21 1.62 -10.94 -14.24
N GLU A 22 2.26 -10.90 -15.42
CA GLU A 22 3.43 -10.03 -15.69
C GLU A 22 3.04 -8.67 -16.28
N LYS A 23 1.74 -8.37 -16.40
CA LYS A 23 1.25 -7.14 -17.06
C LYS A 23 0.79 -6.13 -16.02
N LEU A 24 1.35 -4.92 -16.07
CA LEU A 24 0.86 -3.78 -15.31
C LEU A 24 -0.51 -3.38 -15.88
N VAL A 25 -1.56 -3.50 -15.08
CA VAL A 25 -2.94 -3.20 -15.49
C VAL A 25 -3.46 -1.90 -14.90
N SER A 26 -2.91 -1.46 -13.77
CA SER A 26 -3.30 -0.22 -13.10
C SER A 26 -2.14 0.31 -12.27
N TRP A 27 -2.06 1.63 -12.15
CA TRP A 27 -1.10 2.33 -11.30
C TRP A 27 -1.73 3.61 -10.77
N SER A 28 -1.18 4.13 -9.68
CA SER A 28 -1.67 5.34 -9.03
C SER A 28 -0.54 6.12 -8.37
N SER A 29 -0.64 7.44 -8.46
CA SER A 29 0.13 8.40 -7.66
C SER A 29 -0.85 9.41 -7.11
N LYS A 30 -1.15 9.32 -5.81
CA LYS A 30 -2.22 10.11 -5.18
C LYS A 30 -1.77 10.70 -3.86
N LYS A 31 -1.97 12.01 -3.71
CA LYS A 31 -1.82 12.69 -2.42
C LYS A 31 -2.81 12.11 -1.40
N GLN A 32 -2.33 11.77 -0.21
CA GLN A 32 -3.16 11.23 0.87
C GLN A 32 -4.17 12.28 1.35
N ASP A 33 -5.38 11.82 1.68
CA ASP A 33 -6.43 12.72 2.17
C ASP A 33 -6.17 13.16 3.61
N CYS A 34 -5.63 12.26 4.43
CA CYS A 34 -5.22 12.52 5.81
C CYS A 34 -3.73 12.86 5.91
N THR A 35 -3.38 13.76 6.83
CA THR A 35 -1.99 14.04 7.19
C THR A 35 -1.47 12.92 8.08
N ALA A 36 -0.44 12.23 7.64
CA ALA A 36 0.27 11.24 8.45
C ALA A 36 1.20 11.95 9.44
N LEU A 37 1.38 11.39 10.63
CA LEU A 37 2.28 11.91 11.66
C LEU A 37 3.65 11.21 11.67
N SER A 38 3.81 10.17 10.85
CA SER A 38 5.06 9.43 10.67
C SER A 38 5.12 8.79 9.29
N THR A 39 6.32 8.42 8.86
CA THR A 39 6.52 7.61 7.65
C THR A 39 5.79 6.27 7.76
N ALA A 40 5.82 5.62 8.92
CA ALA A 40 5.11 4.37 9.15
C ALA A 40 3.59 4.52 8.95
N GLU A 41 3.00 5.61 9.46
CA GLU A 41 1.59 5.92 9.22
C GLU A 41 1.32 6.20 7.73
N ALA A 42 2.17 6.98 7.06
CA ALA A 42 2.00 7.28 5.63
C ALA A 42 2.03 6.00 4.79
N GLU A 43 3.01 5.11 5.02
CA GLU A 43 3.09 3.81 4.35
C GLU A 43 1.88 2.94 4.65
N TYR A 44 1.41 2.98 5.89
CA TYR A 44 0.22 2.25 6.30
C TYR A 44 -1.05 2.74 5.59
N VAL A 45 -1.20 4.06 5.41
CA VAL A 45 -2.28 4.65 4.61
C VAL A 45 -2.19 4.23 3.14
N SER A 46 -0.98 4.20 2.57
CA SER A 46 -0.75 3.70 1.20
C SER A 46 -1.11 2.22 1.08
N LEU A 47 -0.71 1.39 2.03
CA LEU A 47 -1.04 -0.04 2.06
C LEU A 47 -2.55 -0.28 2.14
N PHE A 48 -3.26 0.49 2.97
CA PHE A 48 -4.72 0.43 3.03
C PHE A 48 -5.38 0.76 1.69
N ALA A 49 -4.96 1.85 1.05
CA ALA A 49 -5.48 2.25 -0.26
C ALA A 49 -5.23 1.16 -1.32
N CYS A 50 -4.01 0.60 -1.34
CA CYS A 50 -3.62 -0.49 -2.22
C CYS A 50 -4.50 -1.73 -2.00
N CYS A 51 -4.70 -2.14 -0.73
CA CYS A 51 -5.57 -3.26 -0.38
C CYS A 51 -7.01 -3.05 -0.87
N THR A 52 -7.58 -1.85 -0.71
CA THR A 52 -8.94 -1.56 -1.17
C THR A 52 -9.07 -1.66 -2.69
N GLN A 53 -8.06 -1.19 -3.43
CA GLN A 53 -8.01 -1.28 -4.89
C GLN A 53 -7.97 -2.76 -5.34
N PHE A 54 -7.12 -3.57 -4.71
CA PHE A 54 -7.03 -5.00 -5.01
C PHE A 54 -8.33 -5.75 -4.74
N LEU A 55 -9.01 -5.45 -3.63
CA LEU A 55 -10.31 -6.06 -3.33
C LEU A 55 -11.37 -5.69 -4.37
N TRP A 56 -11.38 -4.43 -4.83
CA TRP A 56 -12.28 -4.01 -5.91
C TRP A 56 -11.98 -4.75 -7.21
N MET A 57 -10.70 -4.82 -7.61
CA MET A 57 -10.27 -5.57 -8.80
C MET A 57 -10.63 -7.05 -8.71
N ARG A 58 -10.43 -7.69 -7.54
CA ARG A 58 -10.80 -9.09 -7.32
C ARG A 58 -12.28 -9.32 -7.55
N THR A 59 -13.14 -8.45 -6.98
CA THR A 59 -14.59 -8.55 -7.14
C THR A 59 -14.96 -8.45 -8.63
N GLN A 60 -14.42 -7.47 -9.35
CA GLN A 60 -14.64 -7.34 -10.80
C GLN A 60 -14.18 -8.57 -11.58
N LEU A 61 -12.99 -9.11 -11.27
CA LEU A 61 -12.49 -10.33 -11.92
C LEU A 61 -13.36 -11.55 -11.62
N THR A 62 -13.96 -11.60 -10.44
CA THR A 62 -14.90 -12.66 -10.04
C THR A 62 -16.17 -12.60 -10.88
N ASP A 63 -16.68 -11.40 -11.18
CA ASP A 63 -17.83 -11.20 -12.06
C ASP A 63 -17.56 -11.72 -13.50
N TYR A 64 -16.30 -11.69 -13.93
CA TYR A 64 -15.85 -12.27 -15.21
C TYR A 64 -15.52 -13.78 -15.13
N GLY A 65 -15.70 -14.42 -13.97
CA GLY A 65 -15.44 -15.84 -13.78
C GLY A 65 -14.01 -16.21 -13.36
N PHE A 66 -13.15 -15.23 -13.07
CA PHE A 66 -11.79 -15.47 -12.57
C PHE A 66 -11.75 -15.43 -11.04
N GLN A 67 -11.29 -16.52 -10.42
CA GLN A 67 -11.18 -16.62 -8.97
C GLN A 67 -9.72 -16.49 -8.51
N PHE A 68 -9.46 -15.45 -7.72
CA PHE A 68 -8.16 -15.22 -7.07
C PHE A 68 -8.34 -15.31 -5.55
N ASN A 69 -7.88 -16.41 -4.97
CA ASN A 69 -8.07 -16.68 -3.55
C ASN A 69 -7.06 -15.94 -2.66
N LYS A 70 -5.85 -15.71 -3.16
CA LYS A 70 -4.75 -15.09 -2.43
C LYS A 70 -4.09 -14.02 -3.28
N ILE A 71 -4.06 -12.79 -2.77
CA ILE A 71 -3.45 -11.65 -3.46
C ILE A 71 -2.18 -11.23 -2.72
N PRO A 72 -0.99 -11.42 -3.31
CA PRO A 72 0.24 -10.92 -2.72
C PRO A 72 0.30 -9.40 -2.84
N ILE A 73 0.55 -8.72 -1.71
CA ILE A 73 0.79 -7.28 -1.65
C ILE A 73 2.21 -7.05 -1.15
N TYR A 74 3.02 -6.35 -1.95
CA TYR A 74 4.41 -6.06 -1.64
C TYR A 74 4.54 -4.66 -1.04
N CYS A 75 5.18 -4.56 0.12
CA CYS A 75 5.42 -3.31 0.83
C CYS A 75 6.84 -3.28 1.38
N ASP A 76 7.48 -2.11 1.36
CA ASP A 76 8.85 -1.91 1.84
C ASP A 76 8.92 -1.35 3.27
N SER A 77 7.77 -1.20 3.93
CA SER A 77 7.68 -0.78 5.32
C SER A 77 7.38 -1.96 6.24
N LYS A 78 8.42 -2.49 6.90
CA LYS A 78 8.26 -3.50 7.97
C LYS A 78 7.34 -3.00 9.08
N SER A 79 7.41 -1.71 9.40
CA SER A 79 6.55 -1.10 10.41
C SER A 79 5.09 -1.11 9.98
N ALA A 80 4.77 -0.78 8.71
CA ALA A 80 3.41 -0.85 8.22
C ALA A 80 2.86 -2.29 8.25
N ILE A 81 3.68 -3.27 7.84
CA ILE A 81 3.31 -4.70 7.91
C ILE A 81 3.07 -5.13 9.36
N ALA A 82 3.95 -4.74 10.29
CA ALA A 82 3.81 -5.06 11.71
C ALA A 82 2.54 -4.45 12.30
N ILE A 83 2.19 -3.20 11.92
CA ILE A 83 0.95 -2.53 12.34
C ILE A 83 -0.29 -3.28 11.81
N SER A 84 -0.25 -3.79 10.57
CA SER A 84 -1.32 -4.62 10.02
C SER A 84 -1.54 -5.93 10.78
N CYS A 85 -0.47 -6.56 11.25
CA CYS A 85 -0.56 -7.85 11.94
C CYS A 85 -0.78 -7.74 13.45
N ASN A 86 -0.30 -6.66 14.09
CA ASN A 86 -0.33 -6.51 15.55
C ASN A 86 -0.54 -5.04 15.98
N PRO A 87 -1.73 -4.66 16.49
CA PRO A 87 -2.04 -3.27 16.83
C PRO A 87 -1.42 -2.75 18.14
N VAL A 88 -0.40 -3.41 18.70
CA VAL A 88 0.10 -3.23 20.08
C VAL A 88 0.79 -1.88 20.39
N GLN A 89 0.78 -0.90 19.48
CA GLN A 89 1.21 0.47 19.84
C GLN A 89 0.04 1.36 20.27
N HIS A 90 0.00 1.63 21.58
CA HIS A 90 -0.88 2.56 22.27
C HIS A 90 -0.59 4.03 21.91
N SER A 91 -1.28 4.53 20.88
CA SER A 91 -1.96 5.84 20.83
C SER A 91 -2.59 6.01 19.44
N GLN A 92 -3.64 5.25 19.13
CA GLN A 92 -4.24 5.30 17.79
C GLN A 92 -5.39 6.31 17.74
N THR A 93 -5.24 7.30 16.87
CA THR A 93 -6.37 8.06 16.31
C THR A 93 -7.32 7.07 15.63
N LYS A 94 -8.64 7.24 15.81
CA LYS A 94 -9.67 6.26 15.38
C LYS A 94 -9.53 5.79 13.91
N HIS A 95 -9.04 6.64 13.00
CA HIS A 95 -8.89 6.29 11.58
C HIS A 95 -7.84 5.22 11.31
N ILE A 96 -6.76 5.17 12.09
CA ILE A 96 -5.72 4.14 11.97
C ILE A 96 -6.30 2.80 12.45
N ALA A 97 -6.99 2.80 13.58
CA ALA A 97 -7.58 1.60 14.17
C ALA A 97 -8.57 0.91 13.23
N VAL A 98 -9.47 1.66 12.57
CA VAL A 98 -10.43 1.09 11.62
C VAL A 98 -9.72 0.44 10.43
N ARG A 99 -8.71 1.11 9.86
CA ARG A 99 -7.92 0.57 8.75
C ARG A 99 -7.16 -0.69 9.18
N SER A 100 -6.61 -0.71 10.39
CA SER A 100 -5.90 -1.86 11.00
C SER A 100 -6.77 -3.06 11.15
N HIS A 101 -7.98 -2.89 11.68
CA HIS A 101 -8.94 -3.99 11.74
C HIS A 101 -9.28 -4.52 10.34
N PHE A 102 -9.49 -3.64 9.36
CA PHE A 102 -9.83 -4.06 8.00
C PHE A 102 -8.71 -4.90 7.34
N ILE A 103 -7.47 -4.41 7.31
CA ILE A 103 -6.36 -5.15 6.68
C ILE A 103 -6.12 -6.47 7.39
N LYS A 104 -6.16 -6.47 8.73
CA LYS A 104 -6.01 -7.68 9.54
C LYS A 104 -7.06 -8.72 9.19
N GLU A 105 -8.33 -8.33 9.11
CA GLU A 105 -9.43 -9.23 8.75
C GLU A 105 -9.23 -9.86 7.36
N GLN A 106 -8.76 -9.08 6.38
CA GLN A 106 -8.49 -9.60 5.03
C GLN A 106 -7.30 -10.58 5.01
N ALA A 107 -6.28 -10.32 5.83
CA ALA A 107 -5.13 -11.21 5.98
C ALA A 107 -5.53 -12.51 6.70
N GLU A 108 -6.33 -12.43 7.77
CA GLU A 108 -6.84 -13.59 8.51
C GLU A 108 -7.79 -14.46 7.65
N LYS A 109 -8.59 -13.83 6.78
CA LYS A 109 -9.40 -14.54 5.76
C LYS A 109 -8.56 -15.20 4.66
N GLY A 110 -7.25 -14.94 4.62
CA GLY A 110 -6.35 -15.41 3.56
C GLY A 110 -6.59 -14.75 2.21
N THR A 111 -7.33 -13.64 2.16
CA THR A 111 -7.60 -12.91 0.91
C THR A 111 -6.36 -12.15 0.43
N ILE A 112 -5.61 -11.57 1.36
CA ILE A 112 -4.35 -10.86 1.08
C ILE A 112 -3.20 -11.52 1.82
N GLU A 113 -2.02 -11.48 1.22
CA GLU A 113 -0.76 -11.87 1.87
C GLU A 113 0.23 -10.71 1.75
N LEU A 114 0.72 -10.23 2.90
CA LEU A 114 1.65 -9.10 2.94
C LEU A 114 3.09 -9.60 2.87
N TYR A 115 3.85 -9.11 1.89
CA TYR A 115 5.25 -9.44 1.69
C TYR A 115 6.13 -8.21 1.84
N PHE A 116 7.22 -8.37 2.58
CA PHE A 116 8.26 -7.36 2.64
C PHE A 116 9.12 -7.42 1.38
N VAL A 117 9.24 -6.30 0.67
CA VAL A 117 10.22 -6.08 -0.41
C VAL A 117 11.22 -5.03 0.05
N LYS A 118 12.50 -5.16 -0.30
CA LYS A 118 13.44 -4.07 0.00
C LYS A 118 13.07 -2.86 -0.86
N THR A 119 13.25 -1.65 -0.34
CA THR A 119 13.05 -0.40 -1.10
C THR A 119 13.81 -0.41 -2.44
N ASP A 120 14.95 -1.12 -2.50
CA ASP A 120 15.75 -1.32 -3.72
C ASP A 120 15.06 -2.16 -4.81
N TYR A 121 13.91 -2.78 -4.55
CA TYR A 121 13.12 -3.52 -5.54
C TYR A 121 11.65 -3.08 -5.56
N GLN A 122 11.31 -1.99 -4.86
CA GLN A 122 9.94 -1.50 -4.79
C GLN A 122 9.62 -0.66 -6.04
N LEU A 123 8.88 -1.22 -6.99
CA LEU A 123 8.44 -0.53 -8.21
C LEU A 123 7.53 0.66 -7.90
N ALA A 124 6.72 0.55 -6.84
CA ALA A 124 5.80 1.60 -6.41
C ALA A 124 6.50 2.93 -6.06
N ASP A 125 7.81 2.93 -5.79
CA ASP A 125 8.58 4.13 -5.49
C ASP A 125 8.57 5.13 -6.65
N ILE A 126 8.52 4.66 -7.90
CA ILE A 126 8.42 5.50 -9.11
C ILE A 126 7.19 6.42 -9.04
N PHE A 127 6.11 5.96 -8.39
CA PHE A 127 4.85 6.70 -8.28
C PHE A 127 4.77 7.58 -7.02
N THR A 128 5.77 7.58 -6.15
CA THR A 128 5.75 8.37 -4.90
C THR A 128 6.66 9.58 -4.94
N LYS A 129 7.84 9.45 -5.53
CA LYS A 129 8.91 10.44 -5.49
C LYS A 129 9.73 10.40 -6.77
N ALA A 130 10.41 11.50 -7.08
CA ALA A 130 11.40 11.50 -8.16
C ALA A 130 12.59 10.61 -7.77
N LEU A 131 12.96 9.69 -8.65
CA LEU A 131 14.10 8.80 -8.45
C LEU A 131 15.32 9.29 -9.25
N PRO A 132 16.55 9.07 -8.75
CA PRO A 132 17.76 9.25 -9.55
C PRO A 132 17.71 8.40 -10.84
N ALA A 133 18.34 8.87 -11.91
CA ALA A 133 18.27 8.20 -13.23
C ALA A 133 18.70 6.73 -13.18
N ASP A 134 19.80 6.41 -12.49
CA ASP A 134 20.29 5.03 -12.34
C ASP A 134 19.25 4.14 -11.66
N ARG A 135 18.53 4.70 -10.68
CA ARG A 135 17.49 4.02 -9.94
C ARG A 135 16.24 3.79 -10.77
N PHE A 136 15.84 4.81 -11.54
CA PHE A 136 14.70 4.74 -12.45
C PHE A 136 14.93 3.72 -13.58
N ASN A 137 16.15 3.65 -14.12
CA ASN A 137 16.48 2.70 -15.20
C ASN A 137 16.64 1.25 -14.71
N TYR A 138 16.88 1.05 -13.41
CA TYR A 138 17.02 -0.28 -12.82
C TYR A 138 15.68 -0.97 -12.57
N LEU A 139 14.65 -0.19 -12.24
CA LEU A 139 13.29 -0.65 -11.93
C LEU A 139 12.48 -0.86 -13.21
#